data_AF-A0A932QXU9-F1
#
_entry.id   AF-A0A932QXU9-F1
#
_cell.length_a   1.000
_cell.length_b   1.000
_cell.length_c   1.000
_cell.angle_alpha   90.00
_cell.angle_beta   90.00
_cell.angle_gamma   90.00
#
_symmetry.space_group_name_H-M   'P 1'
#
loop_
_entity.id
_entity.type
_entity.pdbx_description
1 polymer ?
#
loop_
_entity_poly.entity_id
_entity_poly.type
_entity_poly.pdbx_seq_one_letter_code
_entity_poly.pdbx_strand_id
1 'polypeptide(L)'
;MKPFSQRTPDAQYQNLLRKIYEEGVEVSPIHGEHARMLVGQQLRYPMDNGFPVITERDLSGAMFTGAVAEHIAFLHGAHTQAELEKFGCKWWKPWVTKEKCDVFGLPEGDLGDGSYGAAWAAFPTREGAPFNQIKNLVQQIRERPYLRTHFVSPWIPQYALQHSGLTRKVVVAPCHGWIHVLAFPETQELSIHHFQRSADFPVGVPFNIIQYASFGMMLGSVLGYRLKDVVYTFSDVHIYESQYEKVRELLGREPRRLPTVTLDPSVQDIFDFRPEHFALSDYEPHQKMFIPTPI
;
A
#
# COMPACT_ATOMS: atom_id res chain seq x y z
N MET A 1 -0.61 1.14 -21.48
CA MET A 1 0.82 1.36 -21.25
C MET A 1 1.46 1.60 -22.59
N LYS A 2 2.13 2.75 -22.74
CA LYS A 2 2.96 3.02 -23.92
C LYS A 2 4.13 2.03 -23.99
N PRO A 3 4.69 1.77 -25.18
CA PRO A 3 5.96 1.07 -25.31
C PRO A 3 7.03 1.68 -24.40
N PHE A 4 7.90 0.86 -23.80
CA PHE A 4 8.90 1.33 -22.83
C PHE A 4 9.76 2.49 -23.38
N SER A 5 10.15 2.43 -24.65
CA SER A 5 10.92 3.49 -25.33
C SER A 5 10.21 4.84 -25.44
N GLN A 6 8.88 4.88 -25.31
CA GLN A 6 8.05 6.09 -25.41
C GLN A 6 7.64 6.66 -24.04
N ARG A 7 8.05 6.01 -22.94
CA ARG A 7 7.78 6.48 -21.57
C ARG A 7 8.76 7.57 -21.17
N THR A 8 8.30 8.52 -20.37
CA THR A 8 9.15 9.52 -19.74
C THR A 8 9.63 9.01 -18.38
N PRO A 9 10.90 9.24 -18.00
CA PRO A 9 11.32 9.02 -16.62
C PRO A 9 10.39 9.70 -15.63
N ASP A 10 10.04 9.00 -14.53
CA ASP A 10 9.15 9.53 -13.51
C ASP A 10 9.96 9.95 -12.28
N ALA A 11 9.89 11.23 -11.92
CA ALA A 11 10.61 11.82 -10.80
C ALA A 11 9.67 12.15 -9.62
N GLN A 12 8.39 11.77 -9.64
CA GLN A 12 7.43 12.24 -8.64
C GLN A 12 7.79 11.79 -7.22
N TYR A 13 8.20 10.52 -7.08
CA TYR A 13 8.68 9.98 -5.81
C TYR A 13 9.92 10.74 -5.32
N GLN A 14 10.94 10.87 -6.16
CA GLN A 14 12.18 11.56 -5.79
C GLN A 14 11.95 13.04 -5.45
N ASN A 15 11.10 13.74 -6.20
CA ASN A 15 10.78 15.15 -5.95
C ASN A 15 10.11 15.33 -4.58
N LEU A 16 9.18 14.45 -4.22
CA LEU A 16 8.55 14.51 -2.91
C LEU A 16 9.52 14.09 -1.80
N LEU A 17 10.35 13.06 -2.02
CA LEU A 17 11.42 12.69 -1.08
C LEU A 17 12.37 13.86 -0.81
N ARG A 18 12.76 14.59 -1.87
CA ARG A 18 13.61 15.80 -1.78
C ARG A 18 12.93 16.89 -0.97
N LYS A 19 11.67 17.16 -1.27
CA LYS A 19 10.87 18.17 -0.57
C LYS A 19 10.76 17.88 0.92
N ILE A 20 10.49 16.63 1.31
CA ILE A 20 10.45 16.24 2.73
C ILE A 20 11.83 16.43 3.37
N TYR A 21 12.89 16.03 2.67
CA TYR A 21 14.25 16.15 3.18
C TYR A 21 14.70 17.61 3.35
N GLU A 22 14.33 18.52 2.44
CA GLU A 22 14.79 19.91 2.43
C GLU A 22 13.87 20.87 3.22
N GLU A 23 12.56 20.65 3.16
CA GLU A 23 11.53 21.56 3.70
C GLU A 23 10.76 20.97 4.89
N GLY A 24 10.94 19.68 5.20
CA GLY A 24 10.21 19.01 6.26
C GLY A 24 10.46 19.63 7.63
N VAL A 25 9.38 19.82 8.39
CA VAL A 25 9.46 20.29 9.77
C VAL A 25 10.04 19.17 10.63
N GLU A 26 11.02 19.50 11.46
CA GLU A 26 11.58 18.55 12.43
C GLU A 26 10.54 18.27 13.54
N VAL A 27 10.25 16.98 13.75
CA VAL A 27 9.28 16.51 14.75
C VAL A 27 9.92 15.46 15.67
N SER A 28 9.47 15.43 16.93
CA SER A 28 9.98 14.49 17.95
C SER A 28 8.98 14.34 19.11
N PRO A 29 8.81 13.16 19.74
CA PRO A 29 9.34 11.85 19.38
C PRO A 29 8.33 11.01 18.60
N ILE A 30 8.68 10.58 17.38
CA ILE A 30 7.96 9.52 16.66
C ILE A 30 8.80 8.25 16.79
N HIS A 31 8.28 7.22 17.47
CA HIS A 31 9.03 5.98 17.76
C HIS A 31 10.39 6.19 18.46
N GLY A 32 10.55 7.29 19.20
CA GLY A 32 11.79 7.61 19.93
C GLY A 32 12.90 8.21 19.06
N GLU A 33 12.62 8.55 17.80
CA GLU A 33 13.58 9.18 16.88
C GLU A 33 13.03 10.51 16.33
N HIS A 34 13.93 11.41 15.90
CA HIS A 34 13.58 12.60 15.15
C HIS A 34 13.17 12.25 13.72
N ALA A 35 12.24 13.01 13.15
CA ALA A 35 11.88 12.89 11.75
C ALA A 35 11.69 14.26 11.11
N ARG A 36 11.85 14.32 9.78
CA ARG A 36 11.40 15.44 8.95
C ARG A 36 10.05 15.09 8.35
N MET A 37 9.07 15.98 8.49
CA MET A 37 7.68 15.71 8.12
C MET A 37 7.07 16.84 7.29
N LEU A 38 6.24 16.48 6.30
CA LEU A 38 5.32 17.39 5.63
C LEU A 38 3.88 16.87 5.73
N VAL A 39 2.94 17.80 5.85
CA VAL A 39 1.51 17.51 5.89
C VAL A 39 0.89 17.72 4.52
N GLY A 40 -0.02 16.84 4.12
CA GLY A 40 -0.86 16.98 2.92
C GLY A 40 -0.07 16.98 1.61
N GLN A 41 0.25 15.79 1.09
CA GLN A 41 0.98 15.63 -0.16
C GLN A 41 0.24 14.65 -1.08
N GLN A 42 0.52 14.71 -2.39
CA GLN A 42 -0.13 13.82 -3.35
C GLN A 42 0.84 13.40 -4.46
N LEU A 43 0.76 12.14 -4.88
CA LEU A 43 1.39 11.59 -6.08
C LEU A 43 0.31 11.08 -7.03
N ARG A 44 0.53 11.18 -8.34
CA ARG A 44 -0.43 10.68 -9.35
C ARG A 44 0.30 9.98 -10.47
N TYR A 45 0.01 8.69 -10.66
CA TYR A 45 0.66 7.88 -11.68
C TYR A 45 -0.34 7.49 -12.76
N PRO A 46 -0.28 8.12 -13.95
CA PRO A 46 -0.96 7.60 -15.13
C PRO A 46 -0.36 6.25 -15.52
N MET A 47 -1.16 5.19 -15.52
CA MET A 47 -0.68 3.85 -15.84
C MET A 47 -0.19 3.72 -17.27
N ASP A 48 -0.50 4.69 -18.13
CA ASP A 48 0.03 4.69 -19.49
C ASP A 48 1.54 4.99 -19.55
N ASN A 49 2.11 5.66 -18.53
CA ASN A 49 3.55 5.91 -18.42
C ASN A 49 4.33 4.74 -17.74
N GLY A 50 3.66 3.63 -17.40
CA GLY A 50 4.26 2.46 -16.77
C GLY A 50 3.70 2.17 -15.38
N PHE A 51 4.08 1.02 -14.81
CA PHE A 51 3.69 0.61 -13.47
C PHE A 51 4.57 1.33 -12.43
N PRO A 52 3.98 1.97 -11.40
CA PRO A 52 4.68 2.94 -10.55
C PRO A 52 5.60 2.32 -9.48
N VAL A 53 6.34 1.25 -9.79
CA VAL A 53 7.44 0.82 -8.91
C VAL A 53 8.63 1.75 -9.09
N ILE A 54 9.17 2.23 -7.97
CA ILE A 54 10.30 3.17 -7.97
C ILE A 54 11.53 2.58 -8.67
N THR A 55 12.36 3.46 -9.23
CA THR A 55 13.57 3.05 -9.97
C THR A 55 14.85 3.45 -9.26
N GLU A 56 14.74 4.27 -8.22
CA GLU A 56 15.83 4.79 -7.40
C GLU A 56 16.47 3.68 -6.56
N ARG A 57 15.82 2.55 -6.36
CA ARG A 57 16.42 1.30 -5.85
C ARG A 57 15.68 0.10 -6.41
N ASP A 58 16.37 -1.02 -6.53
CA ASP A 58 15.80 -2.27 -7.04
C ASP A 58 14.85 -2.91 -6.01
N LEU A 59 13.56 -2.96 -6.37
CA LEU A 59 12.48 -3.62 -5.65
C LEU A 59 11.99 -4.91 -6.33
N SER A 60 12.76 -5.48 -7.26
CA SER A 60 12.39 -6.73 -7.94
C SER A 60 12.46 -7.97 -7.03
N GLY A 61 12.02 -9.11 -7.57
CA GLY A 61 12.05 -10.41 -6.88
C GLY A 61 11.21 -10.38 -5.60
N ALA A 62 11.81 -10.83 -4.49
CA ALA A 62 11.12 -10.99 -3.21
C ALA A 62 10.45 -9.72 -2.67
N MET A 63 10.96 -8.54 -3.02
CA MET A 63 10.40 -7.25 -2.58
C MET A 63 9.08 -6.96 -3.29
N PHE A 64 9.06 -7.05 -4.62
CA PHE A 64 7.85 -6.90 -5.43
C PHE A 64 6.82 -7.98 -5.09
N THR A 65 7.23 -9.24 -5.08
CA THR A 65 6.32 -10.36 -4.79
C THR A 65 5.80 -10.29 -3.36
N GLY A 66 6.61 -9.84 -2.39
CA GLY A 66 6.19 -9.63 -1.01
C GLY A 66 5.12 -8.54 -0.88
N ALA A 67 5.23 -7.45 -1.63
CA ALA A 67 4.27 -6.34 -1.58
C ALA A 67 2.92 -6.76 -2.16
N VAL A 68 2.95 -7.51 -3.27
CA VAL A 68 1.76 -8.11 -3.88
C VAL A 68 1.15 -9.16 -2.93
N ALA A 69 1.97 -10.05 -2.37
CA ALA A 69 1.55 -11.09 -1.42
C ALA A 69 0.84 -10.52 -0.20
N GLU A 70 1.42 -9.49 0.41
CA GLU A 70 0.84 -8.80 1.56
C GLU A 70 -0.54 -8.23 1.25
N HIS A 71 -0.68 -7.55 0.11
CA HIS A 71 -1.96 -6.97 -0.27
C HIS A 71 -3.02 -8.05 -0.50
N ILE A 72 -2.66 -9.11 -1.23
CA ILE A 72 -3.55 -10.26 -1.46
C ILE A 72 -3.97 -10.90 -0.13
N ALA A 73 -3.03 -11.07 0.81
CA ALA A 73 -3.33 -11.61 2.12
C ALA A 73 -4.36 -10.74 2.87
N PHE A 74 -4.24 -9.41 2.80
CA PHE A 74 -5.25 -8.51 3.37
C PHE A 74 -6.62 -8.66 2.71
N LEU A 75 -6.70 -8.86 1.39
CA LEU A 75 -7.99 -9.13 0.72
C LEU A 75 -8.65 -10.40 1.29
N HIS A 76 -7.85 -11.40 1.67
CA HIS A 76 -8.30 -12.65 2.30
C HIS A 76 -8.56 -12.52 3.82
N GLY A 77 -8.37 -11.34 4.40
CA GLY A 77 -8.61 -11.14 5.82
C GLY A 77 -7.47 -11.55 6.73
N ALA A 78 -6.30 -11.89 6.19
CA ALA A 78 -5.14 -12.29 6.99
C ALA A 78 -4.78 -11.19 7.99
N HIS A 79 -4.68 -11.57 9.26
CA HIS A 79 -4.27 -10.68 10.34
C HIS A 79 -3.21 -11.29 11.27
N THR A 80 -2.79 -12.52 11.03
CA THR A 80 -1.64 -13.12 11.72
C THR A 80 -0.43 -13.25 10.79
N GLN A 81 0.77 -13.23 11.35
CA GLN A 81 2.02 -13.53 10.63
C GLN A 81 1.93 -14.87 9.91
N ALA A 82 1.36 -15.89 10.55
CA ALA A 82 1.23 -17.23 9.97
C ALA A 82 0.30 -17.24 8.74
N GLU A 83 -0.76 -16.43 8.73
CA GLU A 83 -1.63 -16.30 7.56
C GLU A 83 -0.97 -15.51 6.43
N LEU A 84 -0.31 -14.39 6.76
CA LEU A 84 0.45 -13.58 5.79
C LEU A 84 1.50 -14.43 5.06
N GLU A 85 2.15 -15.35 5.77
CA GLU A 85 3.14 -16.26 5.20
C GLU A 85 2.57 -17.22 4.16
N LYS A 86 1.30 -17.62 4.28
CA LYS A 86 0.63 -18.50 3.29
C LYS A 86 0.56 -17.85 1.91
N PHE A 87 0.59 -16.52 1.85
CA PHE A 87 0.62 -15.75 0.60
C PHE A 87 2.02 -15.32 0.19
N GLY A 88 3.05 -15.54 1.03
CA GLY A 88 4.44 -15.18 0.76
C GLY A 88 4.93 -13.91 1.48
N CYS A 89 4.14 -13.31 2.37
CA CYS A 89 4.55 -12.13 3.14
C CYS A 89 5.17 -12.51 4.49
N LYS A 90 6.44 -12.12 4.72
CA LYS A 90 7.23 -12.54 5.91
C LYS A 90 7.71 -11.41 6.80
N TRP A 91 7.54 -10.15 6.37
CA TRP A 91 8.19 -9.03 7.03
C TRP A 91 7.49 -8.52 8.28
N TRP A 92 6.27 -8.95 8.61
CA TRP A 92 5.57 -8.46 9.82
C TRP A 92 6.14 -8.97 11.15
N LYS A 93 7.02 -9.98 11.14
CA LYS A 93 7.59 -10.60 12.36
C LYS A 93 8.11 -9.61 13.41
N PRO A 94 8.89 -8.56 13.07
CA PRO A 94 9.39 -7.61 14.05
C PRO A 94 8.31 -6.75 14.73
N TRP A 95 7.10 -6.71 14.19
CA TRP A 95 5.98 -5.96 14.76
C TRP A 95 5.10 -6.82 15.67
N VAL A 96 5.07 -8.14 15.48
CA VAL A 96 4.17 -9.05 16.22
C VAL A 96 4.94 -10.00 17.14
N THR A 97 6.04 -9.52 17.74
CA THR A 97 6.73 -10.27 18.79
C THR A 97 5.82 -10.40 20.00
N LYS A 98 6.09 -11.40 20.86
CA LYS A 98 5.35 -11.58 22.10
C LYS A 98 5.25 -10.29 22.92
N GLU A 99 6.36 -9.59 23.09
CA GLU A 99 6.44 -8.37 23.88
C GLU A 99 5.55 -7.26 23.30
N LYS A 100 5.50 -7.12 21.98
CA LYS A 100 4.67 -6.10 21.31
C LYS A 100 3.18 -6.45 21.33
N CYS A 101 2.85 -7.73 21.12
CA CYS A 101 1.47 -8.20 21.17
C CYS A 101 0.89 -8.11 22.60
N ASP A 102 1.70 -8.44 23.62
CA ASP A 102 1.30 -8.37 25.04
C ASP A 102 0.87 -6.94 25.44
N VAL A 103 1.47 -5.88 24.87
CA VAL A 103 1.05 -4.47 25.11
C VAL A 103 -0.43 -4.24 24.80
N PHE A 104 -0.95 -4.94 23.79
CA PHE A 104 -2.33 -4.79 23.32
C PHE A 104 -3.23 -5.96 23.73
N GLY A 105 -2.72 -6.90 24.54
CA GLY A 105 -3.43 -8.12 24.93
C GLY A 105 -3.72 -9.06 23.75
N LEU A 106 -2.85 -9.05 22.74
CA LEU A 106 -2.96 -9.90 21.54
C LEU A 106 -2.06 -11.14 21.68
N PRO A 107 -2.41 -12.27 21.05
CA PRO A 107 -1.50 -13.41 20.90
C PRO A 107 -0.23 -13.05 20.13
N GLU A 108 0.87 -13.75 20.40
CA GLU A 108 2.10 -13.63 19.60
C GLU A 108 1.80 -13.93 18.12
N GLY A 109 2.35 -13.11 17.22
CA GLY A 109 2.12 -13.25 15.79
C GLY A 109 0.81 -12.64 15.29
N ASP A 110 -0.03 -12.07 16.16
CA ASP A 110 -1.33 -11.48 15.81
C ASP A 110 -1.24 -9.96 15.65
N LEU A 111 -1.68 -9.43 14.50
CA LEU A 111 -1.78 -7.99 14.24
C LEU A 111 -3.01 -7.36 14.90
N GLY A 112 -4.04 -8.15 15.21
CA GLY A 112 -5.28 -7.76 15.85
C GLY A 112 -6.45 -7.45 14.89
N ASP A 113 -7.66 -7.42 15.44
CA ASP A 113 -8.92 -7.16 14.70
C ASP A 113 -9.01 -5.77 14.07
N GLY A 114 -8.21 -4.81 14.54
CA GLY A 114 -8.09 -3.48 13.94
C GLY A 114 -7.11 -3.40 12.77
N SER A 115 -6.51 -4.52 12.33
CA SER A 115 -5.54 -4.56 11.24
C SER A 115 -6.19 -4.51 9.85
N TYR A 116 -5.37 -4.38 8.80
CA TYR A 116 -5.82 -4.21 7.42
C TYR A 116 -6.74 -5.33 6.93
N GLY A 117 -6.29 -6.59 7.01
CA GLY A 117 -7.05 -7.72 6.51
C GLY A 117 -8.37 -7.88 7.24
N ALA A 118 -8.33 -7.87 8.58
CA ALA A 118 -9.53 -7.94 9.42
C ALA A 118 -10.53 -6.82 9.07
N ALA A 119 -10.07 -5.58 8.93
CA ALA A 119 -10.95 -4.47 8.54
C ALA A 119 -11.55 -4.65 7.15
N TRP A 120 -10.79 -5.16 6.17
CA TRP A 120 -11.28 -5.30 4.79
C TRP A 120 -12.21 -6.49 4.59
N ALA A 121 -11.90 -7.64 5.17
CA ALA A 121 -12.65 -8.88 4.95
C ALA A 121 -13.69 -9.15 6.04
N ALA A 122 -13.53 -8.57 7.22
CA ALA A 122 -14.36 -8.84 8.39
C ALA A 122 -14.69 -7.58 9.22
N PHE A 123 -15.09 -6.50 8.54
CA PHE A 123 -15.42 -5.23 9.21
C PHE A 123 -16.53 -5.43 10.26
N PRO A 124 -16.36 -4.98 11.51
CA PRO A 124 -17.31 -5.24 12.57
C PRO A 124 -18.64 -4.49 12.35
N THR A 125 -19.75 -5.17 12.62
CA THR A 125 -21.10 -4.62 12.50
C THR A 125 -21.85 -4.68 13.83
N ARG A 126 -22.92 -3.90 13.96
CA ARG A 126 -23.79 -3.95 15.15
C ARG A 126 -24.61 -5.25 15.18
N GLU A 127 -24.93 -5.78 14.01
CA GLU A 127 -25.73 -6.97 13.76
C GLU A 127 -24.96 -8.27 14.06
N GLY A 128 -23.65 -8.17 14.31
CA GLY A 128 -22.78 -9.27 14.74
C GLY A 128 -22.13 -10.05 13.60
N ALA A 129 -22.74 -10.10 12.41
CA ALA A 129 -22.12 -10.71 11.23
C ALA A 129 -21.08 -9.76 10.61
N PRO A 130 -19.83 -10.18 10.39
CA PRO A 130 -18.79 -9.32 9.83
C PRO A 130 -19.10 -8.94 8.38
N PHE A 131 -18.71 -7.72 7.98
CA PHE A 131 -18.93 -7.19 6.63
C PHE A 131 -17.64 -7.23 5.81
N ASN A 132 -17.63 -8.01 4.72
CA ASN A 132 -16.51 -8.05 3.78
C ASN A 132 -16.61 -6.90 2.78
N GLN A 133 -15.83 -5.85 2.97
CA GLN A 133 -15.83 -4.65 2.13
C GLN A 133 -15.40 -4.95 0.69
N ILE A 134 -14.39 -5.79 0.49
CA ILE A 134 -13.85 -6.10 -0.85
C ILE A 134 -14.87 -6.85 -1.71
N LYS A 135 -15.50 -7.89 -1.16
CA LYS A 135 -16.53 -8.66 -1.84
C LYS A 135 -17.70 -7.76 -2.27
N ASN A 136 -18.18 -6.93 -1.35
CA ASN A 136 -19.29 -6.02 -1.62
C ASN A 136 -18.90 -4.91 -2.60
N LEU A 137 -17.66 -4.41 -2.55
CA LEU A 137 -17.13 -3.43 -3.50
C LEU A 137 -17.16 -3.98 -4.93
N VAL A 138 -16.58 -5.17 -5.15
CA VAL A 138 -16.55 -5.81 -6.47
C VAL A 138 -17.97 -6.02 -7.01
N GLN A 139 -18.88 -6.53 -6.17
CA GLN A 139 -20.28 -6.71 -6.56
C GLN A 139 -20.98 -5.37 -6.89
N GLN A 140 -20.77 -4.34 -6.08
CA GLN A 140 -21.36 -3.02 -6.30
C GLN A 140 -20.88 -2.38 -7.60
N ILE A 141 -19.60 -2.51 -7.94
CA ILE A 141 -19.09 -2.00 -9.22
C ILE A 141 -19.72 -2.74 -10.40
N ARG A 142 -19.87 -4.07 -10.34
CA ARG A 142 -20.54 -4.85 -11.40
C ARG A 142 -21.98 -4.42 -11.62
N GLU A 143 -22.74 -4.24 -10.55
CA GLU A 143 -24.18 -4.00 -10.62
C GLU A 143 -24.54 -2.51 -10.77
N ARG A 144 -23.70 -1.61 -10.25
CA ARG A 144 -23.97 -0.18 -10.07
C ARG A 144 -22.70 0.67 -10.28
N PRO A 145 -22.06 0.62 -11.47
CA PRO A 145 -20.74 1.20 -11.69
C PRO A 145 -20.68 2.74 -11.64
N TYR A 146 -21.83 3.42 -11.67
CA TYR A 146 -21.93 4.88 -11.58
C TYR A 146 -21.94 5.41 -10.14
N LEU A 147 -21.96 4.53 -9.14
CA LEU A 147 -21.97 4.96 -7.75
C LEU A 147 -20.63 5.58 -7.35
N ARG A 148 -20.71 6.63 -6.54
CA ARG A 148 -19.52 7.29 -5.96
C ARG A 148 -19.18 6.77 -4.57
N THR A 149 -19.72 5.59 -4.23
CA THR A 149 -19.60 4.96 -2.91
C THR A 149 -18.82 3.65 -2.97
N HIS A 150 -18.08 3.43 -4.06
CA HIS A 150 -17.14 2.32 -4.20
C HIS A 150 -15.92 2.57 -3.30
N PHE A 151 -16.11 2.42 -1.99
CA PHE A 151 -15.17 2.87 -0.98
C PHE A 151 -14.85 1.75 0.01
N VAL A 152 -13.59 1.68 0.42
CA VAL A 152 -13.08 0.78 1.47
C VAL A 152 -12.44 1.61 2.56
N SER A 153 -12.74 1.31 3.83
CA SER A 153 -12.10 1.90 4.99
C SER A 153 -11.32 0.83 5.77
N PRO A 154 -10.03 1.02 6.05
CA PRO A 154 -9.27 0.15 6.94
C PRO A 154 -9.48 0.56 8.41
N TRP A 155 -10.13 1.70 8.67
CA TRP A 155 -10.12 2.34 9.97
C TRP A 155 -11.39 2.04 10.75
N ILE A 156 -11.19 1.37 11.87
CA ILE A 156 -12.22 1.07 12.86
C ILE A 156 -11.87 1.87 14.11
N PRO A 157 -12.55 3.01 14.38
CA PRO A 157 -12.15 3.91 15.46
C PRO A 157 -12.00 3.22 16.82
N GLN A 158 -12.94 2.33 17.16
CA GLN A 158 -12.92 1.59 18.43
C GLN A 158 -11.77 0.58 18.57
N TYR A 159 -11.11 0.20 17.46
CA TYR A 159 -9.99 -0.74 17.48
C TYR A 159 -8.64 -0.06 17.25
N ALA A 160 -8.63 1.22 16.85
CA ALA A 160 -7.40 1.93 16.48
C ALA A 160 -7.04 3.09 17.43
N LEU A 161 -8.02 3.71 18.09
CA LEU A 161 -7.78 4.76 19.07
C LEU A 161 -7.27 4.16 20.39
N GLN A 162 -6.38 4.89 21.08
CA GLN A 162 -5.88 4.49 22.39
C GLN A 162 -5.77 5.67 23.35
N HIS A 163 -5.98 5.41 24.64
CA HIS A 163 -5.64 6.29 25.76
C HIS A 163 -5.65 5.47 27.07
N SER A 164 -5.50 6.11 28.23
CA SER A 164 -5.41 5.43 29.55
C SER A 164 -6.60 4.53 29.92
N GLY A 165 -7.73 4.63 29.22
CA GLY A 165 -8.93 3.80 29.45
C GLY A 165 -9.40 3.04 28.21
N LEU A 166 -8.61 3.07 27.13
CA LEU A 166 -8.94 2.41 25.87
C LEU A 166 -7.66 1.84 25.26
N THR A 167 -7.57 0.52 25.24
CA THR A 167 -6.50 -0.19 24.53
C THR A 167 -6.95 -0.49 23.12
N ARG A 168 -6.16 -0.06 22.13
CA ARG A 168 -6.41 -0.41 20.73
C ARG A 168 -6.26 -1.92 20.52
N LYS A 169 -7.01 -2.48 19.56
CA LYS A 169 -7.01 -3.92 19.23
C LYS A 169 -6.17 -4.20 17.99
N VAL A 170 -5.02 -3.57 17.91
CA VAL A 170 -4.13 -3.67 16.77
C VAL A 170 -2.71 -3.31 17.16
N VAL A 171 -1.73 -4.10 16.71
CA VAL A 171 -0.31 -3.81 16.98
C VAL A 171 0.15 -2.58 16.20
N VAL A 172 -0.16 -2.53 14.91
CA VAL A 172 0.12 -1.37 14.03
C VAL A 172 -1.20 -0.93 13.42
N ALA A 173 -1.75 0.17 13.93
CA ALA A 173 -2.99 0.72 13.39
C ALA A 173 -2.82 1.06 11.90
N PRO A 174 -3.82 0.78 11.03
CA PRO A 174 -3.68 0.97 9.60
C PRO A 174 -3.18 2.36 9.20
N CYS A 175 -2.04 2.42 8.52
CA CYS A 175 -1.44 3.65 8.02
C CYS A 175 -2.09 4.09 6.71
N HIS A 176 -2.55 3.12 5.91
CA HIS A 176 -3.06 3.26 4.56
C HIS A 176 -4.29 2.38 4.35
N GLY A 177 -4.91 2.47 3.18
CA GLY A 177 -5.96 1.53 2.76
C GLY A 177 -7.36 2.08 2.74
N TRP A 178 -7.51 3.40 2.84
CA TRP A 178 -8.73 4.08 2.39
C TRP A 178 -8.68 4.13 0.87
N ILE A 179 -9.61 3.45 0.22
CA ILE A 179 -9.60 3.27 -1.22
C ILE A 179 -10.93 3.73 -1.78
N HIS A 180 -10.89 4.67 -2.72
CA HIS A 180 -12.01 4.99 -3.58
C HIS A 180 -11.72 4.47 -4.98
N VAL A 181 -12.57 3.58 -5.48
CA VAL A 181 -12.53 3.10 -6.87
C VAL A 181 -13.47 3.96 -7.71
N LEU A 182 -12.92 4.71 -8.65
CA LEU A 182 -13.71 5.53 -9.56
C LEU A 182 -13.82 4.81 -10.90
N ALA A 183 -14.99 4.24 -11.20
CA ALA A 183 -15.26 3.57 -12.47
C ALA A 183 -15.84 4.56 -13.50
N PHE A 184 -15.43 4.40 -14.76
CA PHE A 184 -15.87 5.19 -15.91
C PHE A 184 -16.40 4.24 -16.99
N PRO A 185 -17.70 3.84 -16.93
CA PRO A 185 -18.27 2.84 -17.83
C PRO A 185 -18.16 3.20 -19.31
N GLU A 186 -18.24 4.49 -19.64
CA GLU A 186 -18.20 5.00 -21.02
C GLU A 186 -16.86 4.72 -21.70
N THR A 187 -15.76 4.74 -20.95
CA THR A 187 -14.39 4.51 -21.47
C THR A 187 -13.84 3.14 -21.10
N GLN A 188 -14.60 2.34 -20.33
CA GLN A 188 -14.13 1.11 -19.70
C GLN A 188 -12.82 1.32 -18.93
N GLU A 189 -12.74 2.43 -18.19
CA GLU A 189 -11.58 2.75 -17.34
C GLU A 189 -11.96 2.79 -15.86
N LEU A 190 -10.98 2.57 -14.99
CA LEU A 190 -11.11 2.92 -13.58
C LEU A 190 -9.86 3.64 -13.08
N SER A 191 -10.05 4.44 -12.03
CA SER A 191 -8.99 5.08 -11.27
C SER A 191 -9.05 4.63 -9.81
N ILE A 192 -7.90 4.54 -9.17
CA ILE A 192 -7.80 4.29 -7.73
C ILE A 192 -7.36 5.57 -7.05
N HIS A 193 -8.12 6.04 -6.06
CA HIS A 193 -7.68 7.07 -5.14
C HIS A 193 -7.43 6.45 -3.77
N HIS A 194 -6.16 6.38 -3.40
CA HIS A 194 -5.66 5.86 -2.15
C HIS A 194 -5.37 7.01 -1.17
N PHE A 195 -5.74 6.82 0.10
CA PHE A 195 -5.33 7.71 1.18
C PHE A 195 -4.52 6.98 2.26
N GLN A 196 -3.47 7.65 2.74
CA GLN A 196 -2.56 7.20 3.78
C GLN A 196 -2.34 8.29 4.83
N ARG A 197 -2.67 7.98 6.09
CA ARG A 197 -2.59 8.92 7.22
C ARG A 197 -1.17 9.16 7.72
N SER A 198 -0.25 8.24 7.47
CA SER A 198 1.14 8.28 7.96
C SER A 198 2.01 7.46 7.03
N ALA A 199 3.07 8.06 6.51
CA ALA A 199 3.84 7.49 5.42
C ALA A 199 5.35 7.63 5.66
N ASP A 200 5.98 6.54 6.13
CA ASP A 200 7.43 6.37 6.04
C ASP A 200 7.78 6.35 4.55
N PHE A 201 8.27 7.50 4.08
CA PHE A 201 8.39 7.78 2.67
C PHE A 201 9.48 6.94 1.97
N PRO A 202 10.69 6.74 2.53
CA PRO A 202 11.71 5.93 1.87
C PRO A 202 11.48 4.41 1.96
N VAL A 203 10.75 3.93 2.99
CA VAL A 203 10.52 2.49 3.20
C VAL A 203 9.13 2.06 2.76
N GLY A 204 8.09 2.54 3.45
CA GLY A 204 6.72 2.03 3.31
C GLY A 204 6.05 2.43 2.00
N VAL A 205 6.18 3.70 1.62
CA VAL A 205 5.50 4.26 0.42
C VAL A 205 5.82 3.50 -0.87
N PRO A 206 7.09 3.13 -1.18
CA PRO A 206 7.39 2.34 -2.37
C PRO A 206 6.61 1.01 -2.46
N PHE A 207 6.42 0.32 -1.33
CA PHE A 207 5.61 -0.90 -1.29
C PHE A 207 4.12 -0.59 -1.40
N ASN A 208 3.64 0.46 -0.74
CA ASN A 208 2.25 0.90 -0.86
C ASN A 208 1.89 1.26 -2.31
N ILE A 209 2.80 1.87 -3.04
CA ILE A 209 2.60 2.17 -4.46
C ILE A 209 2.44 0.88 -5.29
N ILE A 210 3.26 -0.15 -5.02
CA ILE A 210 3.11 -1.45 -5.68
C ILE A 210 1.75 -2.08 -5.34
N GLN A 211 1.36 -2.07 -4.06
CA GLN A 211 0.12 -2.67 -3.57
C GLN A 211 -1.13 -2.12 -4.28
N TYR A 212 -1.33 -0.79 -4.26
CA TYR A 212 -2.58 -0.20 -4.77
C TYR A 212 -2.62 -0.10 -6.29
N ALA A 213 -1.46 -0.01 -6.96
CA ALA A 213 -1.41 -0.19 -8.42
C ALA A 213 -1.77 -1.63 -8.81
N SER A 214 -1.26 -2.62 -8.07
CA SER A 214 -1.62 -4.04 -8.27
C SER A 214 -3.10 -4.28 -8.04
N PHE A 215 -3.68 -3.73 -6.97
CA PHE A 215 -5.11 -3.81 -6.68
C PHE A 215 -5.99 -3.22 -7.78
N GLY A 216 -5.62 -2.04 -8.28
CA GLY A 216 -6.32 -1.41 -9.40
C GLY A 216 -6.28 -2.26 -10.67
N MET A 217 -5.14 -2.91 -10.95
CA MET A 217 -5.01 -3.83 -12.08
C MET A 217 -5.86 -5.09 -11.89
N MET A 218 -5.87 -5.67 -10.69
CA MET A 218 -6.70 -6.85 -10.35
C MET A 218 -8.19 -6.53 -10.55
N LEU A 219 -8.67 -5.42 -9.99
CA LEU A 219 -10.03 -4.94 -10.17
C LEU A 219 -10.35 -4.73 -11.66
N GLY A 220 -9.45 -4.08 -12.39
CA GLY A 220 -9.59 -3.88 -13.83
C GLY A 220 -9.79 -5.20 -14.57
N SER A 221 -8.93 -6.18 -14.29
CA SER A 221 -8.99 -7.52 -14.90
C SER A 221 -10.34 -8.21 -14.67
N VAL A 222 -10.82 -8.29 -13.41
CA VAL A 222 -12.02 -9.08 -13.06
C VAL A 222 -13.35 -8.33 -13.28
N LEU A 223 -13.28 -7.04 -13.63
CA LEU A 223 -14.44 -6.20 -13.91
C LEU A 223 -14.51 -5.74 -15.38
N GLY A 224 -13.50 -6.05 -16.20
CA GLY A 224 -13.44 -5.64 -17.60
C GLY A 224 -13.11 -4.16 -17.79
N TYR A 225 -12.33 -3.56 -16.88
CA TYR A 225 -11.87 -2.18 -16.95
C TYR A 225 -10.36 -2.11 -17.14
N ARG A 226 -9.89 -1.03 -17.75
CA ARG A 226 -8.47 -0.65 -17.77
C ARG A 226 -8.16 0.29 -16.61
N LEU A 227 -7.14 -0.01 -15.82
CA LEU A 227 -6.63 0.95 -14.83
C LEU A 227 -6.00 2.15 -15.56
N LYS A 228 -6.57 3.33 -15.35
CA LYS A 228 -6.15 4.60 -15.96
C LYS A 228 -5.05 5.28 -15.16
N ASP A 229 -5.30 5.55 -13.89
CA ASP A 229 -4.35 6.17 -12.98
C ASP A 229 -4.54 5.71 -11.54
N VAL A 230 -3.50 5.89 -10.74
CA VAL A 230 -3.55 5.74 -9.29
C VAL A 230 -3.08 7.03 -8.64
N VAL A 231 -3.90 7.55 -7.72
CA VAL A 231 -3.62 8.75 -6.94
C VAL A 231 -3.35 8.34 -5.50
N TYR A 232 -2.21 8.77 -4.98
CA TYR A 232 -1.81 8.54 -3.59
C TYR A 232 -1.86 9.87 -2.85
N THR A 233 -2.81 10.01 -1.94
CA THR A 233 -2.93 11.18 -1.06
C THR A 233 -2.40 10.83 0.33
N PHE A 234 -1.48 11.63 0.84
CA PHE A 234 -0.83 11.42 2.12
C PHE A 234 -1.19 12.55 3.08
N SER A 235 -1.60 12.20 4.30
CA SER A 235 -1.80 13.19 5.37
C SER A 235 -0.48 13.64 5.96
N ASP A 236 0.41 12.68 6.23
CA ASP A 236 1.73 12.87 6.81
C ASP A 236 2.71 12.01 6.00
N VAL A 237 3.71 12.67 5.43
CA VAL A 237 4.89 12.02 4.84
C VAL A 237 6.11 12.39 5.67
N HIS A 238 6.93 11.40 6.00
CA HIS A 238 8.09 11.63 6.85
C HIS A 238 9.30 10.77 6.47
N ILE A 239 10.46 11.24 6.92
CA ILE A 239 11.75 10.56 6.85
C ILE A 239 12.33 10.55 8.27
N TYR A 240 12.67 9.36 8.77
CA TYR A 240 13.35 9.23 10.06
C TYR A 240 14.83 9.59 9.95
N GLU A 241 15.42 10.11 11.03
CA GLU A 241 16.82 10.52 11.08
C GLU A 241 17.80 9.41 10.62
N SER A 242 17.56 8.17 11.05
CA SER A 242 18.29 6.95 10.69
C SER A 242 18.28 6.66 9.19
N GLN A 243 17.36 7.27 8.44
CA GLN A 243 17.22 7.09 7.00
C GLN A 243 17.91 8.20 6.19
N TYR A 244 18.36 9.30 6.80
CA TYR A 244 18.87 10.49 6.09
C TYR A 244 20.04 10.20 5.16
N GLU A 245 20.99 9.36 5.56
CA GLU A 245 22.12 9.00 4.69
C GLU A 245 21.65 8.27 3.42
N LYS A 246 20.73 7.32 3.57
CA LYS A 246 20.17 6.56 2.44
C LYS A 246 19.28 7.42 1.56
N VAL A 247 18.53 8.35 2.16
CA VAL A 247 17.77 9.33 1.40
C VAL A 247 18.69 10.21 0.56
N ARG A 248 19.81 10.73 1.10
CA ARG A 248 20.78 11.50 0.31
C ARG A 248 21.31 10.71 -0.88
N GLU A 249 21.60 9.42 -0.69
CA GLU A 249 22.04 8.54 -1.78
C GLU A 249 20.95 8.36 -2.85
N LEU A 250 19.69 8.12 -2.45
CA LEU A 250 18.56 8.03 -3.38
C LEU A 250 18.34 9.33 -4.17
N LEU A 251 18.51 10.50 -3.53
CA LEU A 251 18.34 11.81 -4.15
C LEU A 251 19.44 12.15 -5.18
N GLY A 252 20.54 11.41 -5.18
CA GLY A 252 21.62 11.52 -6.17
C GLY A 252 21.48 10.58 -7.37
N ARG A 253 20.43 9.74 -7.43
CA ARG A 253 20.20 8.77 -8.52
C ARG A 253 19.27 9.37 -9.57
N GLU A 254 19.61 9.28 -10.85
CA GLU A 254 18.74 9.79 -11.92
C GLU A 254 17.42 9.03 -12.01
N PRO A 255 16.26 9.70 -12.09
CA PRO A 255 14.97 9.04 -12.35
C PRO A 255 15.00 8.23 -13.65
N ARG A 256 14.37 7.06 -13.66
CA ARG A 256 14.27 6.21 -14.86
C ARG A 256 12.82 5.96 -15.26
N ARG A 257 12.65 5.38 -16.45
CA ARG A 257 11.32 5.01 -16.97
C ARG A 257 10.71 3.93 -16.10
N LEU A 258 9.40 4.04 -15.87
CA LEU A 258 8.66 3.04 -15.12
C LEU A 258 8.49 1.73 -15.93
N PRO A 259 8.58 0.57 -15.27
CA PRO A 259 8.50 -0.73 -15.94
C PRO A 259 7.08 -1.11 -16.36
N THR A 260 6.97 -2.28 -16.96
CA THR A 260 5.70 -2.92 -17.29
C THR A 260 5.38 -3.97 -16.23
N VAL A 261 4.14 -3.99 -15.76
CA VAL A 261 3.58 -5.14 -15.02
C VAL A 261 2.39 -5.66 -15.81
N THR A 262 2.31 -6.98 -15.95
CA THR A 262 1.17 -7.67 -16.57
C THR A 262 0.55 -8.66 -15.58
N LEU A 263 -0.73 -8.95 -15.79
CA LEU A 263 -1.49 -9.93 -15.01
C LEU A 263 -1.78 -11.16 -15.87
N ASP A 264 -1.85 -12.32 -15.23
CA ASP A 264 -2.43 -13.53 -15.83
C ASP A 264 -3.93 -13.29 -16.12
N PRO A 265 -4.35 -13.30 -17.40
CA PRO A 265 -5.73 -13.02 -17.77
C PRO A 265 -6.69 -14.18 -17.45
N SER A 266 -6.19 -15.36 -17.07
CA SER A 266 -7.02 -16.51 -16.73
C SER A 266 -7.73 -16.36 -15.37
N VAL A 267 -7.22 -15.48 -14.49
CA VAL A 267 -7.80 -15.24 -13.16
C VAL A 267 -9.07 -14.39 -13.27
N GLN A 268 -10.22 -14.96 -12.88
CA GLN A 268 -11.54 -14.33 -13.03
C GLN A 268 -12.15 -13.82 -11.71
N ASP A 269 -11.59 -14.23 -10.57
CA ASP A 269 -11.99 -13.75 -9.25
C ASP A 269 -10.84 -12.97 -8.59
N ILE A 270 -11.17 -11.86 -7.93
CA ILE A 270 -10.19 -11.03 -7.24
C ILE A 270 -9.46 -11.81 -6.12
N PHE A 271 -10.12 -12.80 -5.52
CA PHE A 271 -9.56 -13.62 -4.45
C PHE A 271 -8.66 -14.76 -4.97
N ASP A 272 -8.66 -15.02 -6.27
CA ASP A 272 -7.83 -16.08 -6.89
C ASP A 272 -6.44 -15.58 -7.30
N PHE A 273 -6.20 -14.27 -7.28
CA PHE A 273 -4.87 -13.73 -7.56
C PHE A 273 -3.83 -14.20 -6.53
N ARG A 274 -2.61 -14.41 -7.01
CA ARG A 274 -1.42 -14.81 -6.26
C ARG A 274 -0.22 -14.08 -6.85
N PRO A 275 0.90 -13.93 -6.11
CA PRO A 275 2.08 -13.20 -6.61
C PRO A 275 2.60 -13.69 -7.97
N GLU A 276 2.51 -14.98 -8.26
CA GLU A 276 2.93 -15.59 -9.53
C GLU A 276 2.11 -15.15 -10.74
N HIS A 277 0.91 -14.60 -10.53
CA HIS A 277 0.07 -14.05 -11.61
C HIS A 277 0.54 -12.64 -12.05
N PHE A 278 1.63 -12.11 -11.48
CA PHE A 278 2.20 -10.81 -11.82
C PHE A 278 3.56 -10.98 -12.47
N ALA A 279 3.73 -10.43 -13.67
CA ALA A 279 5.02 -10.42 -14.36
C ALA A 279 5.53 -8.98 -14.52
N LEU A 280 6.71 -8.72 -13.93
CA LEU A 280 7.46 -7.46 -14.03
C LEU A 280 8.49 -7.57 -15.17
N SER A 281 8.41 -6.65 -16.14
CA SER A 281 9.35 -6.54 -17.26
C SER A 281 9.75 -5.09 -17.51
N ASP A 282 10.77 -4.86 -18.35
CA ASP A 282 11.29 -3.52 -18.65
C ASP A 282 11.74 -2.74 -17.40
N TYR A 283 12.17 -3.46 -16.35
CA TYR A 283 12.58 -2.86 -15.09
C TYR A 283 14.09 -2.69 -15.04
N GLU A 284 14.51 -1.44 -15.24
CA GLU A 284 15.91 -1.02 -15.22
C GLU A 284 16.18 -0.15 -13.98
N PRO A 285 16.11 -0.66 -12.73
CA PRO A 285 16.35 0.16 -11.54
C PRO A 285 17.84 0.45 -11.32
N HIS A 286 18.12 1.40 -10.43
CA HIS A 286 19.42 1.52 -9.79
C HIS A 286 19.68 0.35 -8.82
N GLN A 287 20.92 0.23 -8.34
CA GLN A 287 21.33 -0.88 -7.48
C GLN A 287 20.47 -1.03 -6.21
N LYS A 288 20.37 -2.27 -5.72
CA LYS A 288 19.68 -2.58 -4.46
C LYS A 288 20.19 -1.70 -3.32
N MET A 289 19.26 -1.25 -2.48
CA MET A 289 19.57 -0.47 -1.29
C MET A 289 18.65 -0.91 -0.16
N PHE A 290 19.27 -1.29 0.96
CA PHE A 290 18.57 -1.48 2.22
C PHE A 290 18.43 -0.13 2.94
N ILE A 291 17.24 0.13 3.46
CA ILE A 291 16.92 1.34 4.24
C ILE A 291 16.38 0.84 5.58
N PRO A 292 16.91 1.31 6.70
CA PRO A 292 16.46 0.87 8.01
C PRO A 292 14.99 1.25 8.24
N THR A 293 14.27 0.38 8.94
CA THR A 293 12.91 0.63 9.40
C THR A 293 12.96 0.83 10.91
N PRO A 294 12.43 1.93 11.45
CA PRO A 294 12.22 2.06 12.89
C PRO A 294 11.26 0.98 13.38
N ILE A 295 11.60 0.32 14.48
CA ILE A 295 10.87 -0.83 15.05
C ILE A 295 10.30 -0.46 16.41
#